data_AF-A0A452ZTF1-F1
#
_entry.id   AF-A0A452ZTF1-F1
#
_cell.length_a   1.000
_cell.length_b   1.000
_cell.length_c   1.000
_cell.angle_alpha   90.00
_cell.angle_beta   90.00
_cell.angle_gamma   90.00
#
_symmetry.space_group_name_H-M   'P 1'
#
loop_
_entity.id
_entity.type
_entity.pdbx_description
1 polymer ?
#
loop_
_entity_poly.entity_id
_entity_poly.type
_entity_poly.pdbx_seq_one_letter_code
_entity_poly.pdbx_strand_id
1 'polypeptide(L)'
;MVKVVEIDAPRLCSFRYCGTPVIYVRNSSQLKNVDISPVNLSGILSYARFSLPSIAQNVESLTLLAGRIENANTPMLPSKLPHLKNLKISLVKPWSSPNYDVFSLVSFLDASPALESFVLRVEQDAMMHDPVVGDDTEYRRQNLECRNNSLRKVMITGFCSAKSLVELTVHILERTHSLERFTLDITYGYDRRTCNIAKFPIARMIGQCWSLSKRALEEAHRAVETADRYIKGRVPSSVQFEVLGPCPRCHIGK
;
A
#
# COMPACT_ATOMS: atom_id res chain seq x y z
N MET A 1 30.74 3.69 -2.46
CA MET A 1 30.61 3.94 -3.91
C MET A 1 29.20 3.54 -4.33
N VAL A 2 28.37 4.50 -4.74
CA VAL A 2 26.99 4.23 -5.19
C VAL A 2 27.07 3.69 -6.62
N LYS A 3 26.59 2.46 -6.84
CA LYS A 3 26.49 1.89 -8.19
C LYS A 3 25.21 2.42 -8.83
N VAL A 4 25.34 3.06 -9.98
CA VAL A 4 24.23 3.57 -10.79
C VAL A 4 24.01 2.61 -11.94
N VAL A 5 22.74 2.26 -12.19
CA VAL A 5 22.32 1.50 -13.37
C VAL A 5 21.77 2.49 -14.38
N GLU A 6 22.48 2.67 -15.48
CA GLU A 6 22.01 3.45 -16.62
C GLU A 6 21.27 2.53 -17.61
N ILE A 7 20.06 2.95 -17.99
CA ILE A 7 19.26 2.28 -19.00
C ILE A 7 19.17 3.19 -20.23
N ASP A 8 19.85 2.78 -21.29
CA ASP A 8 19.76 3.40 -22.63
C ASP A 8 18.94 2.51 -23.55
N ALA A 9 17.63 2.70 -23.51
CA ALA A 9 16.66 1.94 -24.29
C ALA A 9 15.55 2.87 -24.80
N PRO A 10 15.64 3.43 -26.03
CA PRO A 10 14.76 4.50 -26.50
C PRO A 10 13.30 4.09 -26.73
N ARG A 11 13.00 2.79 -26.73
CA ARG A 11 11.65 2.22 -26.85
C ARG A 11 11.20 1.50 -25.57
N LEU A 12 11.84 1.78 -24.44
CA LEU A 12 11.52 1.12 -23.18
C LEU A 12 10.14 1.55 -22.69
N CYS A 13 9.20 0.61 -22.71
CA CYS A 13 7.83 0.84 -22.22
C CYS A 13 7.60 0.32 -20.80
N SER A 14 8.39 -0.65 -20.36
CA SER A 14 8.29 -1.24 -19.04
C SER A 14 9.59 -1.85 -18.56
N PHE A 15 9.85 -1.81 -17.26
CA PHE A 15 10.90 -2.63 -16.65
C PHE A 15 10.54 -3.05 -15.23
N ARG A 16 11.15 -4.17 -14.82
CA ARG A 16 11.26 -4.59 -13.43
C ARG A 16 12.71 -4.50 -13.00
N TYR A 17 12.96 -3.80 -11.89
CA TYR A 17 14.29 -3.65 -11.33
C TYR A 17 14.39 -4.33 -9.98
N CYS A 18 15.32 -5.27 -9.87
CA CYS A 18 15.71 -5.89 -8.61
C CYS A 18 17.19 -5.57 -8.32
N GLY A 19 17.46 -4.47 -7.60
CA GLY A 19 18.83 -4.05 -7.29
C GLY A 19 18.91 -2.86 -6.33
N THR A 20 20.12 -2.34 -6.11
CA THR A 20 20.42 -1.20 -5.20
C THR A 20 20.14 0.14 -5.91
N PRO A 21 19.65 1.20 -5.23
CA PRO A 21 18.55 1.99 -5.75
C PRO A 21 19.01 3.26 -6.47
N VAL A 22 19.89 3.19 -7.46
CA VAL A 22 20.08 4.34 -8.34
C VAL A 22 19.96 3.90 -9.79
N ILE A 23 18.77 4.06 -10.34
CA ILE A 23 18.48 3.87 -11.76
C ILE A 23 18.47 5.25 -12.41
N TYR A 24 19.02 5.34 -13.61
CA TYR A 24 18.87 6.47 -14.51
C TYR A 24 18.38 5.97 -15.87
N VAL A 25 17.34 6.58 -16.41
CA VAL A 25 16.78 6.24 -17.73
C VAL A 25 16.99 7.44 -18.64
N ARG A 26 17.82 7.27 -19.68
CA ARG A 26 18.22 8.38 -20.56
C ARG A 26 17.06 8.94 -21.38
N ASN A 27 16.10 8.10 -21.77
CA ASN A 27 14.86 8.49 -22.44
C ASN A 27 13.68 7.69 -21.89
N SER A 28 12.86 8.32 -21.05
CA SER A 28 11.68 7.71 -20.42
C SER A 28 10.35 8.12 -21.07
N SER A 29 10.38 8.72 -22.27
CA SER A 29 9.17 9.22 -22.95
C SER A 29 8.09 8.14 -23.15
N GLN A 30 8.50 6.91 -23.48
CA GLN A 30 7.61 5.78 -23.72
C GLN A 30 7.37 4.92 -22.46
N LEU A 31 8.01 5.24 -21.34
CA LEU A 31 7.97 4.41 -20.14
C LEU A 31 6.61 4.54 -19.45
N LYS A 32 5.89 3.42 -19.36
CA LYS A 32 4.55 3.34 -18.78
C LYS A 32 4.48 2.53 -17.51
N ASN A 33 5.29 1.48 -17.37
CA ASN A 33 5.18 0.55 -16.24
C ASN A 33 6.53 0.37 -15.54
N VAL A 34 6.57 0.64 -14.25
CA VAL A 34 7.79 0.52 -13.43
C VAL A 34 7.51 -0.34 -12.21
N ASP A 35 8.31 -1.39 -12.03
CA ASP A 35 8.29 -2.27 -10.86
C ASP A 35 9.67 -2.24 -10.21
N ILE A 36 9.77 -1.72 -8.98
CA ILE A 36 11.03 -1.66 -8.24
C ILE A 36 10.93 -2.50 -6.98
N SER A 37 11.74 -3.55 -6.96
CA SER A 37 11.81 -4.57 -5.92
C SER A 37 13.27 -4.73 -5.47
N PRO A 38 13.81 -3.82 -4.65
CA PRO A 38 15.25 -3.77 -4.39
C PRO A 38 15.74 -4.98 -3.61
N VAL A 39 16.96 -5.44 -3.94
CA VAL A 39 17.62 -6.56 -3.23
C VAL A 39 17.91 -6.21 -1.77
N ASN A 40 18.28 -4.94 -1.52
CA ASN A 40 18.34 -4.38 -0.19
C ASN A 40 17.07 -3.53 0.01
N LEU A 41 16.18 -3.97 0.90
CA LEU A 41 14.87 -3.37 1.17
C LEU A 41 14.98 -2.04 1.97
N SER A 42 15.92 -1.18 1.61
CA SER A 42 16.19 0.07 2.32
C SER A 42 16.07 1.27 1.41
N GLY A 43 15.34 2.28 1.89
CA GLY A 43 15.25 3.62 1.33
C GLY A 43 14.52 3.68 0.00
N ILE A 44 13.67 2.69 -0.32
CA ILE A 44 12.99 2.69 -1.62
C ILE A 44 11.91 3.75 -1.69
N LEU A 45 11.22 4.03 -0.58
CA LEU A 45 10.21 5.08 -0.55
C LEU A 45 10.91 6.44 -0.64
N SER A 46 12.05 6.60 0.03
CA SER A 46 12.89 7.80 -0.12
C SER A 46 13.41 7.98 -1.55
N TYR A 47 13.92 6.91 -2.17
CA TYR A 47 14.37 6.91 -3.57
C TYR A 47 13.22 7.25 -4.51
N ALA A 48 12.08 6.61 -4.32
CA ALA A 48 10.87 6.85 -5.09
C ALA A 48 10.45 8.32 -5.02
N ARG A 49 10.55 8.94 -3.84
CA ARG A 49 10.22 10.36 -3.67
C ARG A 49 11.19 11.31 -4.35
N PHE A 50 12.48 10.97 -4.40
CA PHE A 50 13.52 11.84 -4.94
C PHE A 50 13.76 11.65 -6.45
N SER A 51 13.80 10.39 -6.89
CA SER A 51 14.34 10.02 -8.21
C SER A 51 13.28 9.54 -9.20
N LEU A 52 12.14 9.00 -8.75
CA LEU A 52 11.10 8.63 -9.71
C LEU A 52 10.51 9.82 -10.46
N PRO A 53 10.32 11.02 -9.88
CA PRO A 53 9.77 12.14 -10.64
C PRO A 53 10.57 12.50 -11.92
N SER A 54 11.87 12.23 -11.98
CA SER A 54 12.67 12.44 -13.20
C SER A 54 12.60 11.27 -14.18
N ILE A 55 12.37 10.04 -13.69
CA ILE A 55 12.31 8.82 -14.49
C ILE A 55 10.88 8.52 -14.97
N ALA A 56 9.89 8.90 -14.18
CA ALA A 56 8.53 8.36 -14.19
C ALA A 56 7.48 9.41 -14.56
N GLN A 57 7.86 10.52 -15.22
CA GLN A 57 6.90 11.56 -15.60
C GLN A 57 5.72 11.01 -16.40
N ASN A 58 5.97 10.04 -17.30
CA ASN A 58 4.97 9.41 -18.17
C ASN A 58 4.43 8.07 -17.67
N VAL A 59 4.88 7.61 -16.51
CA VAL A 59 4.54 6.29 -15.95
C VAL A 59 3.08 6.29 -15.53
N GLU A 60 2.38 5.26 -15.98
CA GLU A 60 0.96 5.02 -15.69
C GLU A 60 0.76 3.97 -14.60
N SER A 61 1.74 3.08 -14.38
CA SER A 61 1.70 2.06 -13.33
C SER A 61 3.03 1.94 -12.59
N LEU A 62 2.97 2.06 -11.27
CA LEU A 62 4.13 1.98 -10.38
C LEU A 62 3.91 0.92 -9.30
N THR A 63 4.85 -0.01 -9.18
CA THR A 63 4.92 -0.98 -8.08
C THR A 63 6.19 -0.79 -7.26
N LEU A 64 6.04 -0.64 -5.94
CA LEU A 64 7.14 -0.49 -4.98
C LEU A 64 7.07 -1.58 -3.93
N LEU A 65 8.23 -2.19 -3.64
CA LEU A 65 8.42 -3.15 -2.55
C LEU A 65 9.32 -2.53 -1.48
N ALA A 66 8.74 -2.08 -0.37
CA ALA A 66 9.43 -1.43 0.74
C ALA A 66 9.63 -2.39 1.92
N GLY A 67 10.73 -2.23 2.67
CA GLY A 67 11.04 -3.09 3.81
C GLY A 67 12.00 -2.46 4.84
N ARG A 68 13.02 -3.22 5.27
CA ARG A 68 13.95 -2.97 6.40
C ARG A 68 14.08 -1.54 6.93
N ILE A 69 14.58 -0.61 6.14
CA ILE A 69 14.99 0.71 6.63
C ILE A 69 14.51 1.76 5.64
N GLU A 70 13.47 2.49 5.98
CA GLU A 70 13.03 3.67 5.23
C GLU A 70 13.54 4.92 5.93
N ASN A 71 14.16 5.83 5.18
CA ASN A 71 14.65 7.09 5.74
C ASN A 71 13.46 8.04 5.98
N ALA A 72 13.65 8.96 6.94
CA ALA A 72 12.64 9.87 7.49
C ALA A 72 11.62 10.42 6.46
N ASN A 73 10.41 10.72 6.98
CA ASN A 73 9.18 11.22 6.34
C ASN A 73 9.37 12.46 5.46
N THR A 74 10.21 12.37 4.44
CA THR A 74 10.52 13.47 3.53
C THR A 74 9.31 13.62 2.62
N PRO A 75 8.61 14.77 2.65
CA PRO A 75 7.45 14.97 1.79
C PRO A 75 7.89 15.00 0.33
N MET A 76 7.15 14.29 -0.53
CA MET A 76 7.27 14.47 -1.98
C MET A 76 6.56 15.78 -2.36
N LEU A 77 7.12 16.56 -3.28
CA LEU A 77 6.40 17.73 -3.81
C LEU A 77 5.14 17.26 -4.57
N PRO A 78 4.01 17.98 -4.45
CA PRO A 78 2.77 17.66 -5.16
C PRO A 78 2.95 17.56 -6.69
N SER A 79 2.05 16.83 -7.34
CA SER A 79 1.96 16.69 -8.82
C SER A 79 3.22 16.20 -9.56
N LYS A 80 4.12 15.47 -8.88
CA LYS A 80 5.36 14.94 -9.47
C LYS A 80 5.18 13.69 -10.35
N LEU A 81 4.02 13.05 -10.29
CA LEU A 81 3.68 11.84 -11.05
C LEU A 81 2.33 12.05 -11.79
N PRO A 82 2.28 13.00 -12.75
CA PRO A 82 1.02 13.51 -13.29
C PRO A 82 0.20 12.47 -14.07
N HIS A 83 0.85 11.44 -14.61
CA HIS A 83 0.21 10.42 -15.45
C HIS A 83 -0.01 9.08 -14.72
N LEU A 84 0.34 8.99 -13.43
CA LEU A 84 0.23 7.76 -12.69
C LEU A 84 -1.24 7.41 -12.41
N LYS A 85 -1.70 6.28 -12.96
CA LYS A 85 -3.07 5.76 -12.78
C LYS A 85 -3.13 4.62 -11.77
N ASN A 86 -2.07 3.83 -11.66
CA ASN A 86 -2.01 2.65 -10.79
C ASN A 86 -0.80 2.72 -9.87
N LEU A 87 -1.04 2.68 -8.56
CA LEU A 87 0.02 2.64 -7.56
C LEU A 87 -0.16 1.41 -6.68
N LYS A 88 0.89 0.60 -6.59
CA LYS A 88 0.98 -0.51 -5.65
C LYS A 88 2.20 -0.35 -4.76
N ILE A 89 1.99 -0.35 -3.45
CA ILE A 89 3.07 -0.33 -2.45
C ILE A 89 2.91 -1.57 -1.58
N SER A 90 3.97 -2.35 -1.44
CA SER A 90 4.01 -3.53 -0.58
C SER A 90 5.05 -3.32 0.52
N LEU A 91 4.61 -3.31 1.77
CA LEU A 91 5.44 -3.19 2.97
C LEU A 91 5.72 -4.61 3.47
N VAL A 92 6.94 -5.09 3.26
CA VAL A 92 7.35 -6.48 3.47
C VAL A 92 8.38 -6.63 4.58
N LYS A 93 8.47 -7.87 5.10
CA LYS A 93 9.47 -8.21 6.11
C LYS A 93 10.91 -8.25 5.56
N PRO A 94 11.91 -8.01 6.43
CA PRO A 94 11.76 -7.53 7.81
C PRO A 94 11.45 -6.03 7.80
N TRP A 95 10.35 -5.60 8.42
CA TRP A 95 10.10 -4.18 8.65
C TRP A 95 10.74 -3.78 9.97
N SER A 96 11.89 -3.14 9.90
CA SER A 96 12.66 -2.71 11.07
C SER A 96 12.72 -1.19 11.16
N SER A 97 11.68 -0.51 10.67
CA SER A 97 11.54 0.95 10.74
C SER A 97 10.53 1.32 11.83
N PRO A 98 10.89 1.27 13.13
CA PRO A 98 9.98 1.54 14.24
C PRO A 98 9.43 2.98 14.24
N ASN A 99 10.01 3.87 13.44
CA ASN A 99 9.62 5.28 13.34
C ASN A 99 8.98 5.63 11.97
N TYR A 100 8.78 4.66 11.07
CA TYR A 100 8.18 4.99 9.77
C TYR A 100 6.69 5.21 9.93
N ASP A 101 6.28 6.45 9.68
CA ASP A 101 4.88 6.82 9.68
C ASP A 101 4.26 6.45 8.33
N VAL A 102 3.41 5.43 8.34
CA VAL A 102 2.68 4.95 7.16
C VAL A 102 1.79 6.05 6.57
N PHE A 103 1.34 6.99 7.40
CA PHE A 103 0.61 8.16 6.94
C PHE A 103 1.40 8.96 5.90
N SER A 104 2.74 8.95 5.95
CA SER A 104 3.61 9.60 4.97
C SER A 104 3.44 9.08 3.53
N LEU A 105 2.78 7.93 3.32
CA LEU A 105 2.40 7.44 1.99
C LEU A 105 1.39 8.36 1.29
N VAL A 106 0.71 9.24 2.03
CA VAL A 106 -0.14 10.31 1.47
C VAL A 106 0.58 11.14 0.41
N SER A 107 1.89 11.34 0.57
CA SER A 107 2.73 12.07 -0.39
C SER A 107 2.73 11.46 -1.79
N PHE A 108 2.53 10.14 -1.93
CA PHE A 108 2.38 9.50 -3.24
C PHE A 108 1.01 9.79 -3.86
N LEU A 109 -0.04 9.89 -3.04
CA LEU A 109 -1.39 10.22 -3.50
C LEU A 109 -1.46 11.69 -3.93
N ASP A 110 -0.89 12.60 -3.15
CA ASP A 110 -0.82 14.04 -3.46
C ASP A 110 0.03 14.32 -4.70
N ALA A 111 1.03 13.48 -4.97
CA ALA A 111 1.86 13.60 -6.16
C ALA A 111 1.22 13.06 -7.44
N SER A 112 0.10 12.32 -7.33
CA SER A 112 -0.48 11.53 -8.42
C SER A 112 -1.94 11.96 -8.69
N PRO A 113 -2.16 13.11 -9.35
CA PRO A 113 -3.51 13.66 -9.57
C PRO A 113 -4.39 12.78 -10.49
N ALA A 114 -3.79 11.98 -11.36
CA ALA A 114 -4.49 11.05 -12.26
C ALA A 114 -4.67 9.64 -11.66
N LEU A 115 -4.37 9.44 -10.37
CA LEU A 115 -4.38 8.12 -9.77
C LEU A 115 -5.80 7.55 -9.71
N GLU A 116 -6.03 6.40 -10.35
CA GLU A 116 -7.33 5.71 -10.40
C GLU A 116 -7.41 4.53 -9.44
N SER A 117 -6.29 3.86 -9.17
CA SER A 117 -6.21 2.65 -8.36
C SER A 117 -5.02 2.69 -7.41
N PHE A 118 -5.27 2.51 -6.11
CA PHE A 118 -4.25 2.39 -5.08
C PHE A 118 -4.34 1.04 -4.35
N VAL A 119 -3.22 0.33 -4.26
CA VAL A 119 -3.11 -0.93 -3.52
C VAL A 119 -1.97 -0.83 -2.52
N LEU A 120 -2.32 -0.87 -1.24
CA LEU A 120 -1.37 -1.00 -0.14
C LEU A 120 -1.38 -2.43 0.37
N ARG A 121 -0.23 -3.08 0.42
CA ARG A 121 -0.08 -4.40 1.03
C ARG A 121 0.81 -4.31 2.25
N VAL A 122 0.28 -4.65 3.40
CA VAL A 122 1.01 -4.73 4.66
C VAL A 122 1.20 -6.21 5.00
N GLU A 123 2.45 -6.66 5.08
CA GLU A 123 2.73 -8.02 5.53
C GLU A 123 2.63 -8.17 7.05
N GLN A 124 2.48 -9.42 7.49
CA GLN A 124 2.42 -9.77 8.91
C GLN A 124 3.64 -9.24 9.67
N ASP A 125 3.38 -8.62 10.82
CA ASP A 125 4.37 -7.97 11.69
C ASP A 125 5.18 -6.84 11.01
N ALA A 126 4.73 -6.33 9.85
CA ALA A 126 5.31 -5.11 9.30
C ALA A 126 4.95 -3.88 10.15
N MET A 127 3.82 -3.91 10.85
CA MET A 127 3.38 -2.84 11.75
C MET A 127 3.20 -3.41 13.15
N MET A 128 4.24 -3.31 13.97
CA MET A 128 4.19 -3.66 15.40
C MET A 128 4.15 -2.34 16.19
N HIS A 129 3.01 -1.65 16.16
CA HIS A 129 2.82 -0.38 16.87
C HIS A 129 1.74 -0.48 17.94
N ASP A 130 1.76 0.50 18.85
CA ASP A 130 0.74 0.68 19.87
C ASP A 130 -0.63 0.89 19.19
N PRO A 131 -1.66 0.12 19.59
CA PRO A 131 -3.00 0.25 19.02
C PRO A 131 -3.55 1.66 19.27
N VAL A 132 -4.53 2.10 18.47
CA VAL A 132 -5.23 3.38 18.69
C VAL A 132 -5.75 3.45 20.14
N VAL A 133 -5.09 4.25 20.99
CA VAL A 133 -5.56 4.60 22.33
C VAL A 133 -6.51 5.79 22.19
N GLY A 134 -7.70 5.66 22.79
CA GLY A 134 -8.87 6.49 22.50
C GLY A 134 -8.69 7.98 22.73
N ASP A 135 -8.94 8.74 21.66
CA ASP A 135 -9.77 9.94 21.66
C ASP A 135 -10.36 10.10 20.25
N ASP A 136 -11.69 10.20 20.12
CA ASP A 136 -12.40 10.29 18.83
C ASP A 136 -12.11 11.61 18.09
N THR A 137 -11.43 12.54 18.75
CA THR A 137 -11.28 13.94 18.34
C THR A 137 -10.05 14.25 17.48
N GLU A 138 -9.07 13.34 17.36
CA GLU A 138 -7.79 13.64 16.68
C GLU A 138 -7.83 13.57 15.14
N TYR A 139 -8.77 12.85 14.53
CA TYR A 139 -8.82 12.71 13.07
C TYR A 139 -9.45 13.90 12.34
N ARG A 140 -9.39 15.11 12.92
CA ARG A 140 -10.09 16.30 12.42
C ARG A 140 -9.46 16.86 11.14
N ARG A 141 -10.31 17.00 10.13
CA ARG A 141 -10.25 17.86 8.92
C ARG A 141 -9.24 19.00 9.04
N GLN A 142 -8.01 18.78 8.59
CA GLN A 142 -7.14 19.90 8.21
C GLN A 142 -7.57 20.41 6.84
N ASN A 143 -7.50 21.73 6.64
CA ASN A 143 -7.78 22.41 5.38
C ASN A 143 -6.88 21.83 4.27
N LEU A 144 -7.46 21.16 3.28
CA LEU A 144 -6.68 20.40 2.29
C LEU A 144 -7.14 20.76 0.88
N GLU A 145 -6.40 21.69 0.27
CA GLU A 145 -6.69 22.32 -1.03
C GLU A 145 -6.48 21.37 -2.23
N CYS A 146 -5.84 20.21 -2.06
CA CYS A 146 -5.56 19.27 -3.14
C CYS A 146 -6.56 18.11 -3.19
N ARG A 147 -7.60 18.16 -4.03
CA ARG A 147 -8.58 17.07 -4.13
C ARG A 147 -8.12 16.01 -5.13
N ASN A 148 -8.12 14.73 -4.74
CA ASN A 148 -7.92 13.65 -5.70
C ASN A 148 -9.28 13.24 -6.27
N ASN A 149 -9.56 13.71 -7.49
CA ASN A 149 -10.83 13.47 -8.16
C ASN A 149 -10.79 12.23 -9.07
N SER A 150 -9.66 11.55 -9.16
CA SER A 150 -9.47 10.43 -10.10
C SER A 150 -9.50 9.07 -9.42
N LEU A 151 -9.26 9.02 -8.10
CA LEU A 151 -9.10 7.77 -7.37
C LEU A 151 -10.45 7.06 -7.21
N ARG A 152 -10.58 5.89 -7.85
CA ARG A 152 -11.81 5.10 -7.92
C ARG A 152 -11.73 3.82 -7.11
N LYS A 153 -10.54 3.26 -6.94
CA LYS A 153 -10.35 1.94 -6.30
C LYS A 153 -9.23 1.99 -5.29
N VAL A 154 -9.52 1.56 -4.06
CA VAL A 154 -8.50 1.39 -3.03
C VAL A 154 -8.65 0.03 -2.38
N MET A 155 -7.53 -0.67 -2.24
CA MET A 155 -7.44 -1.94 -1.52
C MET A 155 -6.25 -1.88 -0.56
N ILE A 156 -6.52 -2.07 0.72
CA ILE A 156 -5.50 -2.18 1.77
C ILE A 156 -5.55 -3.61 2.28
N THR A 157 -4.45 -4.36 2.16
CA THR A 157 -4.30 -5.68 2.77
C THR A 157 -3.40 -5.63 3.99
N GLY A 158 -3.64 -6.48 4.98
CA GLY A 158 -3.01 -6.44 6.28
C GLY A 158 -3.45 -5.23 7.11
N PHE A 159 -4.69 -4.78 6.92
CA PHE A 159 -5.24 -3.68 7.71
C PHE A 159 -5.21 -4.02 9.21
N CYS A 160 -4.64 -3.14 10.01
CA CYS A 160 -4.43 -3.33 11.45
C CYS A 160 -4.79 -2.06 12.23
N SER A 161 -4.78 -2.16 13.55
CA SER A 161 -5.11 -1.08 14.50
C SER A 161 -4.00 -0.02 14.68
N ALA A 162 -2.98 -0.02 13.83
CA ALA A 162 -1.91 0.98 13.89
C ALA A 162 -2.44 2.38 13.52
N LYS A 163 -2.17 3.38 14.37
CA LYS A 163 -2.63 4.76 14.22
C LYS A 163 -2.37 5.34 12.83
N SER A 164 -1.13 5.26 12.35
CA SER A 164 -0.72 5.81 11.05
C SER A 164 -1.45 5.19 9.85
N LEU A 165 -1.82 3.91 9.94
CA LEU A 165 -2.60 3.24 8.90
C LEU A 165 -4.07 3.68 8.94
N VAL A 166 -4.63 3.84 10.14
CA VAL A 166 -5.99 4.39 10.33
C VAL A 166 -6.05 5.83 9.80
N GLU A 167 -5.07 6.67 10.14
CA GLU A 167 -4.97 8.05 9.63
C GLU A 167 -4.89 8.09 8.11
N LEU A 168 -4.05 7.24 7.49
CA LEU A 168 -3.96 7.16 6.03
C LEU A 168 -5.31 6.79 5.41
N THR A 169 -5.99 5.82 6.02
CA THR A 169 -7.28 5.29 5.56
C THR A 169 -8.37 6.36 5.66
N VAL A 170 -8.45 7.07 6.78
CA VAL A 170 -9.37 8.21 6.98
C VAL A 170 -9.08 9.31 5.96
N HIS A 171 -7.81 9.67 5.77
CA HIS A 171 -7.42 10.71 4.83
C HIS A 171 -7.82 10.40 3.39
N ILE A 172 -7.66 9.14 2.96
CA ILE A 172 -8.12 8.69 1.63
C ILE A 172 -9.62 8.92 1.47
N LEU A 173 -10.43 8.55 2.47
CA LEU A 173 -11.89 8.71 2.43
C LEU A 173 -12.31 10.18 2.43
N GLU A 174 -11.62 11.03 3.19
CA GLU A 174 -11.94 12.45 3.26
C GLU A 174 -11.54 13.21 1.98
N ARG A 175 -10.51 12.74 1.25
CA ARG A 175 -9.94 13.43 0.07
C ARG A 175 -10.42 12.91 -1.27
N THR A 176 -11.14 11.78 -1.28
CA THR A 176 -11.54 11.09 -2.51
C THR A 176 -13.05 11.03 -2.64
N HIS A 177 -13.60 11.80 -3.58
CA HIS A 177 -15.06 11.83 -3.83
C HIS A 177 -15.49 10.92 -4.97
N SER A 178 -14.56 10.50 -5.84
CA SER A 178 -14.82 9.63 -6.99
C SER A 178 -14.66 8.14 -6.67
N LEU A 179 -14.55 7.79 -5.39
CA LEU A 179 -14.31 6.42 -4.96
C LEU A 179 -15.52 5.55 -5.34
N GLU A 180 -15.25 4.41 -5.95
CA GLU A 180 -16.26 3.41 -6.32
C GLU A 180 -16.11 2.14 -5.51
N ARG A 181 -14.87 1.75 -5.21
CA ARG A 181 -14.54 0.52 -4.47
C ARG A 181 -13.53 0.79 -3.39
N PHE A 182 -13.86 0.34 -2.18
CA PHE A 182 -13.01 0.45 -1.01
C PHE A 182 -12.95 -0.89 -0.28
N THR A 183 -11.77 -1.48 -0.23
CA THR A 183 -11.58 -2.80 0.38
C THR A 183 -10.55 -2.73 1.49
N LEU A 184 -10.95 -3.10 2.70
CA LEU A 184 -10.05 -3.36 3.82
C LEU A 184 -9.94 -4.87 4.02
N ASP A 185 -8.81 -5.43 3.62
CA ASP A 185 -8.46 -6.80 3.88
C ASP A 185 -7.58 -6.87 5.13
N ILE A 186 -8.17 -7.35 6.21
CA ILE A 186 -7.51 -7.49 7.52
C ILE A 186 -6.52 -8.66 7.49
N THR A 187 -6.63 -9.51 6.47
CA THR A 187 -5.69 -10.58 6.22
C THR A 187 -4.45 -10.03 5.50
N TYR A 188 -3.32 -10.71 5.63
CA TYR A 188 -2.09 -10.35 4.91
C TYR A 188 -2.13 -10.71 3.40
N GLY A 189 -3.32 -11.01 2.83
CA GLY A 189 -3.51 -11.36 1.42
C GLY A 189 -3.00 -12.75 1.00
N TYR A 190 -2.62 -13.59 1.98
CA TYR A 190 -2.13 -14.96 1.76
C TYR A 190 -3.20 -16.03 2.01
N ASP A 191 -4.13 -15.79 2.93
CA ASP A 191 -5.13 -16.78 3.33
C ASP A 191 -6.19 -17.04 2.23
N ARG A 192 -6.47 -16.07 1.37
CA ARG A 192 -7.45 -16.23 0.28
C ARG A 192 -6.96 -16.98 -0.94
N ARG A 193 -5.65 -17.02 -1.18
CA ARG A 193 -5.09 -17.64 -2.39
C ARG A 193 -5.17 -19.17 -2.37
N THR A 194 -5.24 -19.78 -1.19
CA THR A 194 -5.20 -21.25 -1.05
C THR A 194 -6.56 -21.88 -0.78
N CYS A 195 -7.58 -21.09 -0.44
CA CYS A 195 -8.90 -21.58 -0.02
C CYS A 195 -9.97 -21.57 -1.14
N ASN A 196 -9.66 -21.04 -2.34
CA ASN A 196 -10.59 -20.93 -3.49
C ASN A 196 -10.32 -21.89 -4.68
N ILE A 197 -9.35 -22.81 -4.59
CA ILE A 197 -9.01 -23.70 -5.72
C ILE A 197 -9.61 -25.09 -5.52
N ALA A 198 -10.82 -25.29 -6.04
CA ALA A 198 -11.42 -26.62 -6.23
C ALA A 198 -11.07 -27.24 -7.61
N LYS A 199 -9.99 -26.81 -8.29
CA LYS A 199 -9.73 -27.19 -9.69
C LYS A 199 -8.47 -28.02 -9.99
N PHE A 200 -7.65 -28.42 -9.01
CA PHE A 200 -6.50 -29.32 -9.27
C PHE A 200 -6.30 -30.34 -8.13
N PRO A 201 -6.44 -31.65 -8.37
CA PRO A 201 -6.54 -32.67 -7.32
C PRO A 201 -5.19 -33.30 -6.89
N ILE A 202 -4.06 -32.58 -6.91
CA ILE A 202 -2.74 -33.18 -6.60
C ILE A 202 -1.91 -32.27 -5.69
N ALA A 203 -2.33 -32.13 -4.43
CA ALA A 203 -1.48 -31.92 -3.26
C ALA A 203 -2.34 -31.88 -1.98
N ARG A 204 -1.97 -32.64 -0.94
CA ARG A 204 -2.61 -32.69 0.40
C ARG A 204 -2.63 -31.34 1.18
N MET A 205 -2.22 -30.24 0.55
CA MET A 205 -2.17 -28.87 1.09
C MET A 205 -3.23 -27.93 0.47
N ILE A 206 -4.07 -28.43 -0.45
CA ILE A 206 -5.06 -27.63 -1.18
C ILE A 206 -6.35 -27.56 -0.35
N GLY A 207 -6.74 -26.34 0.06
CA GLY A 207 -7.96 -26.08 0.84
C GLY A 207 -7.73 -25.59 2.26
N GLN A 208 -6.47 -25.48 2.72
CA GLN A 208 -6.14 -24.88 4.01
C GLN A 208 -5.42 -23.55 3.82
N CYS A 209 -5.87 -22.56 4.59
CA CYS A 209 -5.26 -21.24 4.63
C CYS A 209 -3.99 -21.30 5.51
N TRP A 210 -3.02 -20.42 5.26
CA TRP A 210 -1.81 -20.32 6.08
C TRP A 210 -2.19 -20.08 7.54
N SER A 211 -1.55 -20.79 8.47
CA SER A 211 -1.82 -20.63 9.90
C SER A 211 -1.50 -19.20 10.35
N LEU A 212 -2.48 -18.53 10.95
CA LEU A 212 -2.26 -17.27 11.66
C LEU A 212 -1.78 -17.55 13.08
N SER A 213 -0.84 -16.73 13.57
CA SER A 213 -0.45 -16.77 14.98
C SER A 213 -1.60 -16.24 15.85
N LYS A 214 -1.63 -16.63 17.13
CA LYS A 214 -2.60 -16.09 18.10
C LYS A 214 -2.61 -14.56 18.10
N ARG A 215 -1.42 -13.95 18.11
CA ARG A 215 -1.26 -12.49 18.01
C ARG A 215 -1.88 -11.90 16.75
N ALA A 216 -1.73 -12.57 15.60
CA ALA A 216 -2.31 -12.10 14.34
C ALA A 216 -3.84 -12.25 14.31
N LEU A 217 -4.40 -13.26 14.96
CA LEU A 217 -5.85 -13.41 15.11
C LEU A 217 -6.43 -12.34 16.05
N GLU A 218 -5.78 -12.11 17.19
CA GLU A 218 -6.14 -11.01 18.11
C GLU A 218 -6.06 -9.64 17.42
N GLU A 219 -5.02 -9.41 16.62
CA GLU A 219 -4.91 -8.19 15.83
C GLU A 219 -5.98 -8.09 14.75
N ALA A 220 -6.33 -9.20 14.09
CA ALA A 220 -7.41 -9.21 13.12
C ALA A 220 -8.75 -8.82 13.76
N HIS A 221 -9.06 -9.31 14.96
CA HIS A 221 -10.26 -8.90 15.69
C HIS A 221 -10.22 -7.40 16.03
N ARG A 222 -9.11 -6.87 16.56
CA ARG A 222 -8.93 -5.44 16.82
C ARG A 222 -9.08 -4.58 15.56
N ALA A 223 -8.57 -5.08 14.42
CA ALA A 223 -8.65 -4.40 13.14
C ALA A 223 -10.10 -4.32 12.62
N VAL A 224 -10.91 -5.36 12.83
CA VAL A 224 -12.36 -5.31 12.54
C VAL A 224 -13.02 -4.22 13.38
N GLU A 225 -12.80 -4.22 14.69
CA GLU A 225 -13.38 -3.21 15.59
C GLU A 225 -12.95 -1.80 15.22
N THR A 226 -11.68 -1.63 14.83
CA THR A 226 -11.11 -0.35 14.37
C THR A 226 -11.76 0.09 13.06
N ALA A 227 -11.96 -0.82 12.10
CA ALA A 227 -12.65 -0.51 10.85
C ALA A 227 -14.11 -0.11 11.08
N ASP A 228 -14.83 -0.84 11.95
CA ASP A 228 -16.22 -0.51 12.31
C ASP A 228 -16.32 0.84 13.03
N ARG A 229 -15.41 1.12 13.97
CA ARG A 229 -15.42 2.36 14.77
C ARG A 229 -15.01 3.58 13.97
N TYR A 230 -13.88 3.51 13.26
CA TYR A 230 -13.26 4.69 12.66
C TYR A 230 -13.48 4.81 11.16
N ILE A 231 -13.73 3.72 10.43
CA ILE A 231 -13.74 3.77 8.97
C ILE A 231 -15.16 3.73 8.41
N LYS A 232 -15.96 2.75 8.84
CA LYS A 232 -17.28 2.46 8.26
C LYS A 232 -18.22 3.66 8.18
N GLY A 233 -18.31 4.46 9.24
CA GLY A 233 -19.15 5.67 9.26
C GLY A 233 -18.68 6.80 8.35
N ARG A 234 -17.44 6.75 7.85
CA ARG A 234 -16.84 7.74 6.94
C ARG A 234 -16.96 7.33 5.47
N VAL A 235 -17.32 6.09 5.16
CA VAL A 235 -17.43 5.62 3.79
C VAL A 235 -18.76 6.10 3.18
N PRO A 236 -18.76 6.82 2.05
CA PRO A 236 -19.99 7.22 1.36
C PRO A 236 -20.83 6.00 0.96
N SER A 237 -22.15 6.12 1.05
CA SER A 237 -23.09 5.03 0.70
C SER A 237 -23.03 4.59 -0.76
N SER A 238 -22.50 5.43 -1.66
CA SER A 238 -22.28 5.11 -3.08
C SER A 238 -21.07 4.22 -3.33
N VAL A 239 -20.20 4.04 -2.33
CA VAL A 239 -18.97 3.26 -2.45
C VAL A 239 -19.26 1.80 -2.11
N GLN A 240 -18.82 0.87 -2.96
CA GLN A 240 -18.78 -0.55 -2.62
C GLN A 240 -17.69 -0.78 -1.57
N PHE A 241 -18.09 -0.80 -0.30
CA PHE A 241 -17.22 -1.02 0.84
C PHE A 241 -17.23 -2.49 1.28
N GLU A 242 -16.04 -3.07 1.42
CA GLU A 242 -15.89 -4.44 1.89
C GLU A 242 -14.79 -4.53 2.96
N VAL A 243 -15.13 -5.14 4.10
CA VAL A 243 -14.16 -5.51 5.14
C VAL A 243 -14.00 -7.02 5.13
N LEU A 244 -12.76 -7.46 4.99
CA LEU A 244 -12.43 -8.83 4.69
C LEU A 244 -11.59 -9.42 5.81
N GLY A 245 -12.20 -10.36 6.52
CA GLY A 245 -11.59 -11.03 7.67
C GLY A 245 -10.92 -12.36 7.32
N PRO A 246 -10.25 -12.97 8.31
CA PRO A 246 -9.66 -14.30 8.18
C PRO A 246 -10.67 -15.34 7.71
N CYS A 247 -10.20 -16.33 6.95
CA CYS A 247 -11.05 -17.44 6.49
C CYS A 247 -11.77 -18.14 7.67
N PRO A 248 -13.12 -18.15 7.70
CA PRO A 248 -13.84 -18.78 8.79
C PRO A 248 -13.57 -20.29 8.83
N ARG A 249 -13.50 -20.96 7.69
CA ARG A 249 -13.25 -22.42 7.65
C ARG A 249 -11.92 -22.83 8.29
N CYS A 250 -10.89 -21.99 8.22
CA CYS A 250 -9.55 -22.33 8.70
C CYS A 250 -9.21 -21.69 10.05
N HIS A 251 -9.90 -20.61 10.41
CA HIS A 251 -9.56 -19.76 11.56
C HIS A 251 -10.71 -19.55 12.57
N ILE A 252 -11.82 -20.28 12.47
CA ILE A 252 -12.86 -20.30 13.53
C ILE A 252 -12.25 -20.80 14.85
N GLY A 253 -12.45 -20.05 15.94
CA GLY A 253 -12.25 -20.51 17.32
C GLY A 253 -10.79 -20.71 17.76
N LYS A 254 -9.84 -19.99 17.18
CA LYS A 254 -8.40 -20.03 17.53
C LYS A 254 -7.89 -18.72 18.12
#